data_AF-A0A972W2G3-F1
#
_entry.id   AF-A0A972W2G3-F1
#
_cell.length_a   1.000
_cell.length_b   1.000
_cell.length_c   1.000
_cell.angle_alpha   90.00
_cell.angle_beta   90.00
_cell.angle_gamma   90.00
#
_symmetry.space_group_name_H-M   'P 1'
#
loop_
_entity.id
_entity.type
_entity.pdbx_description
1 polymer ?
#
loop_
_entity_poly.entity_id
_entity_poly.type
_entity_poly.pdbx_seq_one_letter_code
_entity_poly.pdbx_strand_id
1 'polypeptide(L)'
;MKPFLVITPTILLKKVLHRKKLRLLLVFPYNEPIISKIRKIEGYLWSQTLKGWYTDYTPKNIDYIKQILKNDVIFKLDDSVYNMNFKIKTERKPREISEENKAIIRAYVKYLNGKCYSESTVKTYFTFVADFIDYVKDTPLNTLTNRNVEQFIEDVFIPRKYSIST
;
A
#
# COMPACT_ATOMS: atom_id res chain seq x y z
N MET A 1 -11.07 24.27 44.13
CA MET A 1 -9.98 23.41 43.62
C MET A 1 -10.63 22.38 42.70
N LYS A 2 -10.59 22.56 41.37
CA LYS A 2 -11.22 21.62 40.43
C LYS A 2 -10.34 20.36 40.35
N PRO A 3 -10.88 19.14 40.54
CA PRO A 3 -10.11 17.93 40.33
C PRO A 3 -9.67 17.87 38.87
N PHE A 4 -8.37 17.75 38.65
CA PHE A 4 -7.81 17.46 37.33
C PHE A 4 -8.34 16.08 36.93
N LEU A 5 -9.26 16.03 35.97
CA LEU A 5 -9.62 14.78 35.31
C LEU A 5 -8.36 14.29 34.59
N VAL A 6 -7.69 13.29 35.14
CA VAL A 6 -6.60 12.59 34.45
C VAL A 6 -7.25 11.76 33.35
N ILE A 7 -7.36 12.34 32.15
CA ILE A 7 -7.90 11.64 30.99
C ILE A 7 -6.86 10.61 30.57
N THR A 8 -7.14 9.33 30.83
CA THR A 8 -6.28 8.25 30.37
C THR A 8 -6.32 8.18 28.85
N PRO A 9 -5.17 8.30 28.16
CA PRO A 9 -5.12 8.27 26.70
C PRO A 9 -5.59 6.90 26.17
N THR A 10 -6.26 6.93 25.02
CA THR A 10 -6.75 5.72 24.37
C THR A 10 -5.84 5.36 23.19
N ILE A 11 -5.39 4.10 23.12
CA ILE A 11 -4.69 3.54 21.97
C ILE A 11 -5.63 2.62 21.20
N LEU A 12 -5.81 2.91 19.92
CA LEU A 12 -6.53 2.06 18.98
C LEU A 12 -5.57 1.07 18.32
N LEU A 13 -5.82 -0.22 18.52
CA LEU A 13 -5.10 -1.33 17.91
C LEU A 13 -5.81 -1.73 16.61
N LYS A 14 -5.10 -1.59 15.49
CA LYS A 14 -5.59 -2.04 14.17
C LYS A 14 -4.73 -3.16 13.62
N LYS A 15 -5.35 -4.08 12.90
CA LYS A 15 -4.65 -5.02 12.02
C LYS A 15 -4.64 -4.42 10.62
N VAL A 16 -3.46 -4.28 10.02
CA VAL A 16 -3.33 -3.63 8.70
C VAL A 16 -2.37 -4.40 7.80
N LEU A 17 -2.63 -4.39 6.49
CA LEU A 17 -1.65 -4.86 5.50
C LEU A 17 -0.73 -3.68 5.14
N HIS A 18 0.54 -3.76 5.54
CA HIS A 18 1.53 -2.72 5.25
C HIS A 18 2.84 -3.36 4.79
N ARG A 19 3.37 -2.86 3.66
CA ARG A 19 4.56 -3.42 2.99
C ARG A 19 4.44 -4.94 2.74
N LYS A 20 3.28 -5.36 2.24
CA LYS A 20 2.91 -6.77 1.95
C LYS A 20 2.95 -7.72 3.17
N LYS A 21 2.98 -7.20 4.39
CA LYS A 21 2.93 -8.00 5.63
C LYS A 21 1.78 -7.52 6.52
N LEU A 22 1.21 -8.44 7.31
CA LEU A 22 0.24 -8.08 8.34
C LEU A 22 0.97 -7.41 9.50
N ARG A 23 0.54 -6.20 9.84
CA ARG A 23 1.13 -5.37 10.90
C ARG A 23 0.08 -5.04 11.97
N LEU A 24 0.53 -4.99 13.21
CA LEU A 24 -0.19 -4.39 14.31
C LEU A 24 0.12 -2.89 14.30
N LEU A 25 -0.91 -2.06 14.15
CA LEU A 25 -0.80 -0.60 14.13
C LEU A 25 -1.42 -0.01 15.40
N LEU A 26 -0.68 0.85 16.08
CA LEU A 26 -1.07 1.64 17.23
C LEU A 26 -1.40 3.06 16.76
N VAL A 27 -2.65 3.48 16.91
CA VAL A 27 -3.12 4.83 16.56
C VAL A 27 -3.64 5.53 17.80
N PHE A 28 -3.07 6.69 18.09
CA PHE A 28 -3.44 7.53 19.23
C PHE A 28 -2.99 8.98 18.97
N PRO A 29 -3.61 9.98 19.63
CA PRO A 29 -3.13 11.36 19.60
C PRO A 29 -1.70 11.48 20.09
N TYR A 30 -0.98 12.51 19.68
CA TYR A 30 0.40 12.72 20.12
C TYR A 30 0.49 12.75 21.65
N ASN A 31 1.33 11.86 22.20
CA ASN A 31 1.55 11.72 23.63
C ASN A 31 3.01 11.29 23.87
N GLU A 32 3.84 12.25 24.28
CA GLU A 32 5.29 12.05 24.37
C GLU A 32 5.72 10.98 25.39
N PRO A 33 5.10 10.86 26.58
CA PRO A 33 5.37 9.75 27.49
C PRO A 33 5.17 8.37 26.86
N ILE A 34 4.06 8.17 26.13
CA ILE A 34 3.76 6.91 25.45
C ILE A 34 4.74 6.68 24.30
N ILE A 35 4.99 7.70 23.47
CA ILE A 35 5.92 7.62 22.34
C ILE A 35 7.32 7.24 22.83
N SER A 36 7.78 7.84 23.92
CA SER A 36 9.07 7.53 24.55
C SER A 36 9.16 6.09 25.02
N LYS A 37 8.06 5.51 25.55
CA LYS A 37 8.00 4.08 25.90
C LYS A 37 8.05 3.19 24.66
N ILE A 38 7.26 3.50 23.63
CA ILE A 38 7.20 2.69 22.39
C ILE A 38 8.54 2.72 21.65
N ARG A 39 9.22 3.87 21.58
CA ARG A 39 10.54 4.01 20.94
C ARG A 39 11.62 3.12 21.54
N LYS A 40 11.52 2.79 22.82
CA LYS A 40 12.47 1.88 23.51
C LYS A 40 12.22 0.41 23.17
N ILE A 41 11.07 0.09 22.57
CA ILE A 41 10.73 -1.27 22.18
C ILE A 41 11.35 -1.55 20.81
N GLU A 42 12.18 -2.57 20.74
CA GLU A 42 12.73 -3.04 19.47
C GLU A 42 11.61 -3.54 18.54
N GLY A 43 11.70 -3.17 17.26
CA GLY A 43 10.75 -3.64 16.23
C GLY A 43 9.46 -2.82 16.10
N TYR A 44 9.31 -1.72 16.85
CA TYR A 44 8.25 -0.73 16.62
C TYR A 44 8.76 0.44 15.77
N LEU A 45 8.07 0.72 14.66
CA LEU A 45 8.46 1.76 13.72
C LEU A 45 7.31 2.75 13.52
N TRP A 46 7.64 4.01 13.30
CA TRP A 46 6.65 4.99 12.86
C TRP A 46 6.35 4.84 11.36
N SER A 47 5.06 4.84 10.99
CA SER A 47 4.62 4.90 9.60
C SER A 47 3.98 6.26 9.31
N GLN A 48 4.59 7.04 8.42
CA GLN A 48 4.02 8.31 7.97
C GLN A 48 2.69 8.12 7.23
N THR A 49 2.58 7.08 6.38
CA THR A 49 1.37 6.81 5.59
C THR A 49 0.20 6.35 6.44
N LEU A 50 0.48 5.65 7.56
CA LEU A 50 -0.55 5.16 8.48
C LEU A 50 -0.75 6.07 9.70
N LYS A 51 0.10 7.10 9.84
CA LYS A 51 0.12 8.03 10.99
C LYS A 51 0.08 7.30 12.33
N GLY A 52 0.89 6.25 12.47
CA GLY A 52 0.88 5.39 13.65
C GLY A 52 2.14 4.55 13.80
N TRP A 53 2.34 4.03 15.01
CA TRP A 53 3.42 3.10 15.34
C TRP A 53 3.01 1.69 14.95
N TYR A 54 3.90 0.91 14.33
CA TYR A 54 3.57 -0.44 13.90
C TYR A 54 4.69 -1.44 14.15
N THR A 55 4.28 -2.71 14.30
CA THR A 55 5.15 -3.88 14.35
C THR A 55 4.49 -5.05 13.62
N ASP A 56 5.12 -6.22 13.59
CA ASP A 56 4.50 -7.44 13.03
C ASP A 56 3.26 -7.86 13.82
N TYR A 57 2.20 -8.21 13.10
CA TYR A 57 0.97 -8.70 13.73
C TYR A 57 1.16 -10.13 14.23
N THR A 58 1.51 -10.27 15.51
CA THR A 58 1.64 -11.57 16.19
C THR A 58 0.95 -11.52 17.56
N PRO A 59 0.42 -12.64 18.06
CA PRO A 59 -0.15 -12.68 19.42
C PRO A 59 0.83 -12.19 20.48
N LYS A 60 2.11 -12.59 20.36
CA LYS A 60 3.20 -12.14 21.24
C LYS A 60 3.33 -10.63 21.31
N ASN A 61 3.33 -9.95 20.16
CA ASN A 61 3.47 -8.50 20.10
C ASN A 61 2.24 -7.77 20.67
N ILE A 62 1.04 -8.35 20.50
CA ILE A 62 -0.21 -7.80 21.07
C ILE A 62 -0.17 -7.89 22.60
N ASP A 63 0.21 -9.04 23.14
CA ASP A 63 0.27 -9.22 24.59
C ASP A 63 1.39 -8.35 25.20
N TYR A 64 2.53 -8.29 24.53
CA TYR A 64 3.67 -7.48 24.97
C TYR A 64 3.32 -6.00 25.07
N ILE A 65 2.69 -5.41 24.05
CA ILE A 65 2.33 -3.98 24.10
C ILE A 65 1.23 -3.71 25.14
N LYS A 66 0.29 -4.64 25.30
CA LYS A 66 -0.75 -4.56 26.34
C LYS A 66 -0.15 -4.58 27.74
N GLN A 67 0.89 -5.38 27.97
CA GLN A 67 1.59 -5.42 29.26
C GLN A 67 2.36 -4.14 29.54
N ILE A 68 3.12 -3.63 28.56
CA ILE A 68 3.97 -2.43 28.75
C ILE A 68 3.15 -1.19 29.07
N LEU A 69 2.01 -0.99 28.39
CA LEU A 69 1.21 0.23 28.53
C LEU A 69 -0.05 0.04 29.39
N LYS A 70 -0.21 -1.11 30.05
CA LYS A 70 -1.42 -1.49 30.80
C LYS A 70 -1.94 -0.41 31.75
N ASN A 71 -1.01 0.28 32.43
CA ASN A 71 -1.33 1.28 33.45
C ASN A 71 -1.40 2.71 32.89
N ASP A 72 -0.98 2.92 31.65
CA ASP A 72 -0.86 4.24 31.03
C ASP A 72 -2.01 4.54 30.07
N VAL A 73 -2.63 3.51 29.50
CA VAL A 73 -3.56 3.67 28.36
C VAL A 73 -4.77 2.75 28.47
N ILE A 74 -5.85 3.18 27.83
CA ILE A 74 -7.01 2.34 27.54
C ILE A 74 -6.86 1.79 26.12
N PHE A 75 -6.92 0.47 25.95
CA PHE A 75 -6.87 -0.14 24.63
C PHE A 75 -8.26 -0.26 24.01
N LYS A 76 -8.39 0.14 22.75
CA LYS A 76 -9.54 -0.17 21.91
C LYS A 76 -9.10 -1.04 20.75
N LEU A 77 -9.89 -2.05 20.41
CA LEU A 77 -9.69 -2.89 19.24
C LEU A 77 -10.55 -2.32 18.12
N ASP A 78 -9.94 -2.16 16.95
CA ASP A 78 -10.64 -1.80 15.72
C ASP A 78 -11.22 -3.06 15.07
N ASP A 79 -12.34 -2.93 14.37
CA ASP A 79 -13.02 -4.06 13.72
C ASP A 79 -12.10 -4.82 12.73
N SER A 80 -11.09 -4.13 12.17
CA SER A 80 -10.05 -4.72 11.32
C SER A 80 -9.32 -5.90 11.96
N VAL A 81 -9.25 -5.96 13.30
CA VAL A 81 -8.62 -7.06 14.05
C VAL A 81 -9.36 -8.38 13.81
N TYR A 82 -10.68 -8.33 13.70
CA TYR A 82 -11.53 -9.50 13.46
C TYR A 82 -11.64 -9.85 11.97
N ASN A 83 -11.22 -8.95 11.08
CA ASN A 83 -11.26 -9.18 9.65
C ASN A 83 -10.18 -10.21 9.23
N MET A 84 -10.62 -11.39 8.78
CA MET A 84 -9.74 -12.43 8.24
C MET A 84 -9.46 -12.24 6.73
N ASN A 85 -10.23 -11.41 6.04
CA ASN A 85 -10.19 -11.22 4.59
C ASN A 85 -9.19 -10.13 4.15
N PHE A 86 -7.97 -10.14 4.67
CA PHE A 86 -6.90 -9.32 4.10
C PHE A 86 -6.48 -9.91 2.76
N LYS A 87 -7.20 -9.55 1.69
CA LYS A 87 -6.79 -9.85 0.31
C LYS A 87 -5.46 -9.14 0.06
N ILE A 88 -4.36 -9.88 0.17
CA ILE A 88 -3.11 -9.52 -0.45
C ILE A 88 -3.47 -9.22 -1.91
N LYS A 89 -3.17 -8.00 -2.40
CA LYS A 89 -3.44 -7.64 -3.79
C LYS A 89 -2.93 -8.78 -4.67
N THR A 90 -3.86 -9.48 -5.32
CA THR A 90 -3.61 -10.68 -6.10
C THR A 90 -2.47 -10.44 -7.06
N GLU A 91 -1.57 -11.42 -7.16
CA GLU A 91 -0.48 -11.41 -8.13
C GLU A 91 -1.08 -11.13 -9.51
N ARG A 92 -0.50 -10.16 -10.22
CA ARG A 92 -0.94 -9.86 -11.58
C ARG A 92 -0.64 -11.09 -12.43
N LYS A 93 -1.58 -11.50 -13.27
CA LYS A 93 -1.32 -12.52 -14.29
C LYS A 93 -0.08 -12.10 -15.09
N PRO A 94 0.84 -13.03 -15.41
CA PRO A 94 1.96 -12.72 -16.27
C PRO A 94 1.44 -12.24 -17.63
N ARG A 95 2.13 -11.26 -18.21
CA ARG A 95 1.80 -10.72 -19.54
C ARG A 95 2.37 -11.62 -20.62
N GLU A 96 1.65 -11.78 -21.71
CA GLU A 96 2.12 -12.51 -22.89
C GLU A 96 2.41 -11.50 -23.99
N ILE A 97 3.70 -11.21 -24.19
CA ILE A 97 4.16 -10.21 -25.14
C ILE A 97 5.21 -10.85 -26.05
N SER A 98 5.06 -10.68 -27.37
CA SER A 98 6.04 -11.16 -28.36
C SER A 98 7.41 -10.50 -28.17
N GLU A 99 8.48 -11.12 -28.68
CA GLU A 99 9.83 -10.54 -28.56
C GLU A 99 9.98 -9.22 -29.33
N GLU A 100 9.28 -9.07 -30.45
CA GLU A 100 9.21 -7.82 -31.22
C GLU A 100 8.60 -6.70 -30.38
N ASN A 101 7.46 -6.96 -29.74
CA ASN A 101 6.81 -5.99 -28.87
C ASN A 101 7.63 -5.70 -27.61
N LYS A 102 8.36 -6.68 -27.08
CA LYS A 102 9.33 -6.44 -25.98
C LYS A 102 10.47 -5.52 -26.43
N ALA A 103 10.97 -5.64 -27.66
CA ALA A 103 11.99 -4.73 -28.18
C ALA A 103 11.48 -3.28 -28.25
N ILE A 104 10.23 -3.09 -28.67
CA ILE A 104 9.57 -1.78 -28.70
C ILE A 104 9.43 -1.20 -27.28
N ILE A 105 8.98 -2.01 -26.31
CA ILE A 105 8.89 -1.58 -24.91
C ILE A 105 10.27 -1.20 -24.34
N ARG A 106 11.32 -1.97 -24.64
CA ARG A 106 12.70 -1.63 -24.22
C ARG A 106 13.17 -0.30 -24.82
N ALA A 107 12.89 -0.06 -26.10
CA ALA A 107 13.20 1.21 -26.76
C ALA A 107 12.43 2.38 -26.12
N TYR A 108 11.15 2.18 -25.80
CA TYR A 108 10.32 3.17 -25.11
C TYR A 108 10.83 3.51 -23.71
N VAL A 109 11.21 2.52 -22.91
CA VAL A 109 11.82 2.73 -21.59
C VAL A 109 13.13 3.51 -21.72
N LYS A 110 13.99 3.15 -22.69
CA LYS A 110 15.24 3.88 -22.97
C LYS A 110 14.95 5.35 -23.33
N TYR A 111 13.91 5.61 -24.12
CA TYR A 111 13.48 6.96 -24.47
C TYR A 111 13.02 7.77 -23.25
N LEU A 112 12.22 7.21 -22.36
CA LEU A 112 11.79 7.89 -21.14
C LEU A 112 12.96 8.19 -20.19
N ASN A 113 13.91 7.26 -20.07
CA ASN A 113 15.14 7.49 -19.31
C ASN A 113 15.99 8.62 -19.93
N GLY A 114 16.10 8.67 -21.26
CA GLY A 114 16.78 9.76 -21.97
C GLY A 114 16.11 11.12 -21.78
N LYS A 115 14.81 11.14 -21.46
CA LYS A 115 14.06 12.34 -21.03
C LYS A 115 14.20 12.67 -19.54
N CYS A 116 15.02 11.93 -18.80
CA CYS A 116 15.26 12.11 -17.36
C CYS A 116 13.97 12.01 -16.51
N TYR A 117 12.98 11.23 -16.93
CA TYR A 117 11.84 10.91 -16.06
C TYR A 117 12.29 10.08 -14.85
N SER A 118 11.64 10.29 -13.70
CA SER A 118 11.93 9.50 -12.49
C SER A 118 11.66 8.01 -12.70
N GLU A 119 12.36 7.15 -11.96
CA GLU A 119 12.14 5.69 -12.02
C GLU A 119 10.69 5.30 -11.78
N SER A 120 10.00 6.00 -10.86
CA SER A 120 8.58 5.79 -10.58
C SER A 120 7.70 6.11 -11.77
N THR A 121 8.02 7.18 -12.50
CA THR A 121 7.32 7.59 -13.72
C THR A 121 7.57 6.55 -14.81
N VAL A 122 8.83 6.24 -15.10
CA VAL A 122 9.22 5.24 -16.11
C VAL A 122 8.53 3.90 -15.85
N LYS A 123 8.53 3.44 -14.59
CA LYS A 123 7.87 2.19 -14.20
C LYS A 123 6.36 2.21 -14.41
N THR A 124 5.70 3.33 -14.12
CA THR A 124 4.25 3.48 -14.31
C THR A 124 3.90 3.44 -15.80
N TYR A 125 4.60 4.22 -16.62
CA TYR A 125 4.38 4.26 -18.06
C TYR A 125 4.69 2.90 -18.71
N PHE A 126 5.83 2.29 -18.37
CA PHE A 126 6.16 0.92 -18.77
C PHE A 126 5.04 -0.07 -18.44
N THR A 127 4.49 0.03 -17.23
CA THR A 127 3.47 -0.89 -16.75
C THR A 127 2.20 -0.81 -17.59
N PHE A 128 1.70 0.40 -17.86
CA PHE A 128 0.47 0.57 -18.63
C PHE A 128 0.66 0.26 -20.12
N VAL A 129 1.80 0.65 -20.70
CA VAL A 129 2.10 0.31 -22.11
C VAL A 129 2.23 -1.20 -22.28
N ALA A 130 2.87 -1.91 -21.35
CA ALA A 130 2.95 -3.36 -21.39
C ALA A 130 1.58 -4.04 -21.18
N ASP A 131 0.74 -3.51 -20.28
CA ASP A 131 -0.64 -4.00 -20.10
C ASP A 131 -1.48 -3.75 -21.38
N PHE A 132 -1.29 -2.62 -22.06
CA PHE A 132 -1.99 -2.30 -23.31
C PHE A 132 -1.55 -3.20 -24.47
N ILE A 133 -0.25 -3.44 -24.61
CA ILE A 133 0.30 -4.34 -25.63
C ILE A 133 -0.20 -5.78 -25.40
N ASP A 134 -0.24 -6.24 -24.15
CA ASP A 134 -0.82 -7.54 -23.79
C ASP A 134 -2.34 -7.59 -24.07
N TYR A 135 -3.04 -6.46 -23.96
CA TYR A 135 -4.48 -6.37 -24.26
C TYR A 135 -4.78 -6.47 -25.76
N VAL A 136 -4.01 -5.79 -26.63
CA VAL A 136 -4.22 -5.82 -28.08
C VAL A 136 -3.68 -7.08 -28.76
N LYS A 137 -2.88 -7.88 -28.02
CA LYS A 137 -2.33 -9.18 -28.43
C LYS A 137 -1.63 -9.11 -29.79
N ASP A 138 -2.16 -9.81 -30.79
CA ASP A 138 -1.58 -9.97 -32.13
C ASP A 138 -1.95 -8.83 -33.08
N THR A 139 -2.69 -7.82 -32.62
CA THR A 139 -3.01 -6.65 -33.44
C THR A 139 -1.73 -5.88 -33.74
N PRO A 140 -1.36 -5.66 -35.01
CA PRO A 140 -0.17 -4.91 -35.36
C PRO A 140 -0.20 -3.50 -34.76
N LEU A 141 0.86 -3.11 -34.04
CA LEU A 141 0.90 -1.84 -33.31
C LEU A 141 0.73 -0.61 -34.21
N ASN A 142 1.12 -0.71 -35.48
CA ASN A 142 0.96 0.34 -36.49
C ASN A 142 -0.48 0.51 -37.00
N THR A 143 -1.37 -0.42 -36.69
CA THR A 143 -2.81 -0.34 -37.05
C THR A 143 -3.68 0.16 -35.91
N LEU A 144 -3.09 0.38 -34.73
CA LEU A 144 -3.84 0.81 -33.56
C LEU A 144 -4.36 2.24 -33.70
N THR A 145 -5.56 2.45 -33.20
CA THR A 145 -6.27 3.73 -33.19
C THR A 145 -6.61 4.16 -31.77
N ASN A 146 -7.08 5.39 -31.60
CA ASN A 146 -7.57 5.87 -30.31
C ASN A 146 -8.71 4.99 -29.76
N ARG A 147 -9.53 4.39 -30.63
CA ARG A 147 -10.61 3.49 -30.19
C ARG A 147 -10.07 2.27 -29.44
N ASN A 148 -8.90 1.74 -29.81
CA ASN A 148 -8.29 0.62 -29.09
C ASN A 148 -7.86 1.03 -27.68
N VAL A 149 -7.40 2.26 -27.51
CA VAL A 149 -7.03 2.81 -26.19
C VAL A 149 -8.27 2.99 -25.31
N GLU A 150 -9.36 3.53 -25.87
CA GLU A 150 -10.64 3.67 -25.16
C GLU A 150 -11.17 2.30 -24.70
N GLN A 151 -11.17 1.31 -25.59
CA GLN A 151 -11.59 -0.06 -25.25
C GLN A 151 -10.73 -0.65 -24.13
N PHE A 152 -9.42 -0.48 -24.19
CA PHE A 152 -8.54 -0.91 -23.10
C PHE A 152 -8.90 -0.27 -21.75
N ILE A 153 -9.23 1.02 -21.74
CA ILE A 153 -9.66 1.71 -20.51
C ILE A 153 -11.01 1.14 -20.05
N GLU A 154 -11.99 1.00 -20.94
CA GLU A 154 -13.32 0.43 -20.65
C GLU A 154 -13.19 -0.98 -20.04
N ASP A 155 -12.41 -1.86 -20.67
CA ASP A 155 -12.35 -3.28 -20.35
C ASP A 155 -11.37 -3.61 -19.20
N VAL A 156 -10.35 -2.78 -18.98
CA VAL A 156 -9.31 -3.07 -17.98
C VAL A 156 -9.41 -2.16 -16.76
N PHE A 157 -9.71 -0.87 -16.94
CA PHE A 157 -9.65 0.08 -15.83
C PHE A 157 -10.92 0.06 -14.98
N ILE A 158 -12.09 -0.06 -15.61
CA ILE A 158 -13.37 -0.13 -14.91
C ILE A 158 -13.43 -1.37 -14.00
N PRO A 159 -13.13 -2.60 -14.46
CA PRO A 159 -13.19 -3.78 -13.60
C PRO A 159 -12.14 -3.76 -12.47
N ARG A 160 -10.99 -3.12 -12.71
CA ARG A 160 -9.93 -2.94 -11.71
C ARG A 160 -10.21 -1.79 -10.72
N LYS A 161 -11.30 -1.03 -10.90
CA LYS A 161 -11.70 0.10 -10.06
C LYS A 161 -10.59 1.14 -9.91
N TYR A 162 -9.88 1.45 -11.00
CA TYR A 162 -8.92 2.55 -10.99
C TYR A 162 -9.61 3.89 -10.76
N SER A 163 -8.94 4.82 -10.09
CA SER A 163 -9.46 6.18 -9.92
C SER A 163 -9.29 6.97 -11.21
N ILE A 164 -10.07 8.05 -11.36
CA ILE A 164 -9.96 8.98 -12.50
C ILE A 164 -8.53 9.55 -12.65
N SER A 165 -7.81 9.68 -11.53
CA SER A 165 -6.43 10.18 -11.48
C SER A 165 -5.36 9.12 -11.74
N THR A 166 -5.75 7.88 -12.02
CA THR A 166 -4.80 6.78 -12.32
C THR A 166 -4.32 6.88 -13.75
#